data_AF-A0A7S2MZN5-F1
#
_entry.id   AF-A0A7S2MZN5-F1
#
_cell.length_a   1.000
_cell.length_b   1.000
_cell.length_c   1.000
_cell.angle_alpha   90.00
_cell.angle_beta   90.00
_cell.angle_gamma   90.00
#
_symmetry.space_group_name_H-M   'P 1'
#
loop_
_entity.id
_entity.type
_entity.pdbx_description
1 polymer ?
#
loop_
_entity_poly.entity_id
_entity_poly.type
_entity_poly.pdbx_seq_one_letter_code
_entity_poly.pdbx_strand_id
1 'polypeptide(L)'
;MSEHFRRLVKRDPPPAALIRFRCAKLHRTQIAGTDSSVAEYNTIYDVLKSRGWKETDAETEWHIFWTDKDWIHQIYDKIHLDPHQHVNHFLNHYELTRKDLLVKNMKRMKRQCEKEGRHDEAAKYNVCPTTFVVPQEYNMFVEEFKKYAGSTWIMKPVGRSQGAGIFLVNRLAQIQQWRG
;
A
#
# COMPACT_ATOMS: atom_id res chain seq x y z
N MET A 1 12.45 11.25 14.89
CA MET A 1 11.11 11.74 14.50
C MET A 1 11.23 13.23 14.23
N SER A 2 10.83 13.74 13.06
CA SER A 2 11.06 15.15 12.71
C SER A 2 10.21 16.08 13.60
N GLU A 3 10.70 17.29 13.82
CA GLU A 3 10.05 18.30 14.68
C GLU A 3 8.63 18.65 14.22
N HIS A 4 8.37 18.51 12.91
CA HIS A 4 7.06 18.68 12.30
C HIS A 4 6.02 17.67 12.83
N PHE A 5 6.40 16.42 13.05
CA PHE A 5 5.50 15.38 13.57
C PHE A 5 5.21 15.55 15.08
N ARG A 6 6.15 16.12 15.86
CA ARG A 6 5.93 16.32 17.31
C ARG A 6 4.75 17.24 17.61
N ARG A 7 4.49 18.24 16.77
CA ARG A 7 3.37 19.19 16.95
C ARG A 7 1.99 18.57 16.70
N LEU A 8 1.93 17.45 15.98
CA LEU A 8 0.71 16.71 15.69
C LEU A 8 0.37 15.70 16.81
N VAL A 9 1.35 15.31 17.64
CA VAL A 9 1.18 14.46 18.82
C VAL A 9 0.88 15.35 20.03
N LYS A 10 -0.36 15.86 20.12
CA LYS A 10 -0.76 16.91 21.09
C LYS A 10 -0.93 16.46 22.55
N ARG A 11 -0.58 15.22 22.92
CA ARG A 11 -0.71 14.72 24.30
C ARG A 11 0.45 13.81 24.62
N ASP A 12 0.96 13.91 25.85
CA ASP A 12 1.83 12.87 26.38
C ASP A 12 1.09 11.54 26.26
N PRO A 13 1.72 10.52 25.66
CA PRO A 13 1.08 9.22 25.55
C PRO A 13 0.82 8.70 26.97
N PRO A 14 -0.33 8.03 27.20
CA PRO A 14 -0.58 7.41 28.50
C PRO A 14 0.58 6.47 28.86
N PRO A 15 0.85 6.26 30.17
CA PRO A 15 1.85 5.30 30.62
C PRO A 15 1.75 3.99 29.84
N ALA A 16 2.88 3.44 29.42
CA ALA A 16 2.92 2.29 28.52
C ALA A 16 2.08 1.10 29.01
N ALA A 17 2.03 0.88 30.33
CA ALA A 17 1.24 -0.17 30.97
C ALA A 17 -0.29 -0.01 30.86
N LEU A 18 -0.78 1.16 30.43
CA LEU A 18 -2.20 1.44 30.16
C LEU A 18 -2.55 1.28 28.68
N ILE A 19 -1.55 1.25 27.79
CA ILE A 19 -1.78 1.07 26.36
C ILE A 19 -2.14 -0.38 26.10
N ARG A 20 -3.32 -0.56 25.51
CA ARG A 20 -3.84 -1.84 25.05
C ARG A 20 -3.68 -1.96 23.55
N PHE A 21 -3.14 -3.07 23.07
CA PHE A 21 -2.97 -3.33 21.64
C PHE A 21 -3.65 -4.61 21.18
N ARG A 22 -4.07 -4.60 19.93
CA ARG A 22 -4.46 -5.77 19.13
C ARG A 22 -3.46 -5.95 18.00
N CYS A 23 -3.13 -7.19 17.67
CA CYS A 23 -2.29 -7.49 16.51
C CYS A 23 -2.96 -8.61 15.71
N ALA A 24 -3.24 -8.36 14.44
CA ALA A 24 -3.74 -9.38 13.54
C ALA A 24 -2.74 -10.56 13.50
N LYS A 25 -3.28 -11.78 13.46
CA LYS A 25 -2.48 -13.02 13.50
C LYS A 25 -1.70 -13.28 12.20
N LEU A 26 -1.91 -12.46 11.16
CA LEU A 26 -1.37 -12.64 9.81
C LEU A 26 0.17 -12.52 9.70
N HIS A 27 0.85 -12.02 10.73
CA HIS A 27 2.32 -11.87 10.76
C HIS A 27 3.03 -12.99 11.52
N ARG A 28 2.34 -14.08 11.87
CA ARG A 28 2.97 -15.25 12.50
C ARG A 28 3.70 -16.06 11.44
N THR A 29 5.02 -16.03 11.49
CA THR A 29 5.89 -16.92 10.70
C THR A 29 6.09 -18.18 11.51
N GLN A 30 5.87 -19.34 10.90
CA GLN A 30 6.23 -20.62 11.51
C GLN A 30 7.74 -20.79 11.40
N ILE A 31 8.42 -20.89 12.53
CA ILE A 31 9.84 -21.25 12.58
C ILE A 31 9.91 -22.70 13.07
N ALA A 32 10.57 -23.56 12.29
CA ALA A 32 10.90 -24.91 12.72
C ALA A 32 11.92 -24.82 13.87
N GLY A 33 11.49 -25.16 15.08
CA GLY A 33 12.39 -25.31 16.22
C GLY A 33 13.27 -26.55 16.10
N THR A 34 14.37 -26.60 16.84
CA THR A 34 15.30 -27.74 16.85
C THR A 34 14.64 -29.02 17.38
N ASP A 35 13.55 -28.90 18.13
CA ASP A 35 12.86 -30.02 18.81
C ASP A 35 11.50 -30.38 18.18
N SER A 36 11.30 -30.12 16.87
CA SER A 36 10.00 -30.27 16.18
C SER A 36 8.86 -29.39 16.74
N SER A 37 9.17 -28.49 17.68
CA SER A 37 8.25 -27.47 18.17
C SER A 37 8.07 -26.37 17.13
N VAL A 38 6.82 -26.04 16.78
CA VAL A 38 6.51 -24.90 15.92
C VAL A 38 6.47 -23.65 16.79
N ALA A 39 7.46 -22.76 16.65
CA ALA A 39 7.43 -21.45 17.28
C ALA A 39 6.77 -20.45 16.32
N GLU A 40 5.73 -19.75 16.80
CA GLU A 40 5.11 -18.66 16.06
C GLU A 40 5.86 -17.35 16.34
N TYR A 41 6.50 -16.78 15.32
CA TYR A 41 7.22 -15.51 15.43
C TYR A 41 6.44 -14.38 14.78
N ASN A 42 6.25 -13.26 15.49
CA ASN A 42 5.62 -12.06 14.94
C ASN A 42 6.35 -10.82 15.45
N THR A 43 7.21 -10.25 14.60
CA THR A 43 8.01 -9.07 14.94
C THR A 43 7.16 -7.92 15.47
N ILE A 44 5.99 -7.67 14.89
CA ILE A 44 5.12 -6.57 15.33
C ILE A 44 4.65 -6.83 16.75
N TYR A 45 4.18 -8.05 17.03
CA TYR A 45 3.77 -8.45 18.36
C TYR A 45 4.88 -8.26 19.40
N ASP A 46 6.08 -8.77 19.10
CA ASP A 46 7.23 -8.69 20.01
C ASP A 46 7.65 -7.24 20.27
N VAL A 47 7.61 -6.42 19.23
CA VAL A 47 7.92 -4.99 19.29
C VAL A 47 6.87 -4.24 20.13
N LEU A 48 5.59 -4.60 20.07
CA LEU A 48 4.54 -4.01 20.91
C LEU A 48 4.67 -4.47 22.37
N LYS A 49 4.95 -5.76 22.61
CA LYS A 49 5.18 -6.31 23.95
C LYS A 49 6.42 -5.71 24.64
N SER A 50 7.53 -5.56 23.91
CA SER A 50 8.77 -4.99 24.44
C SER A 50 8.63 -3.54 24.92
N ARG A 51 7.58 -2.82 24.47
CA ARG A 51 7.22 -1.48 24.96
C ARG A 51 6.47 -1.50 26.29
N GLY A 52 6.16 -2.66 26.85
CA GLY A 52 5.34 -2.80 28.06
C GLY A 52 3.84 -2.63 27.81
N TRP A 53 3.38 -2.68 26.55
CA TRP A 53 1.97 -2.59 26.21
C TRP A 53 1.25 -3.90 26.47
N LYS A 54 -0.03 -3.82 26.80
CA LYS A 54 -0.87 -4.97 27.13
C LYS A 54 -1.64 -5.43 25.90
N GLU A 55 -1.56 -6.71 25.60
CA GLU A 55 -2.42 -7.30 24.57
C GLU A 55 -3.85 -7.40 25.09
N THR A 56 -4.82 -7.28 24.20
CA THR A 56 -6.24 -7.44 24.51
C THR A 56 -6.93 -8.15 23.36
N ASP A 57 -7.92 -8.98 23.67
CA ASP A 57 -8.82 -9.58 22.69
C ASP A 57 -10.17 -8.83 22.60
N ALA A 58 -10.34 -7.77 23.39
CA ALA A 58 -11.55 -6.96 23.39
C ALA A 58 -11.80 -6.36 22.00
N GLU A 59 -13.07 -6.36 21.56
CA GLU A 59 -13.43 -5.90 20.23
C GLU A 59 -13.30 -4.38 20.08
N THR A 60 -13.62 -3.63 21.13
CA THR A 60 -13.66 -2.15 21.15
C THR A 60 -12.68 -1.53 22.13
N GLU A 61 -12.30 -2.22 23.22
CA GLU A 61 -11.40 -1.66 24.24
C GLU A 61 -9.91 -1.85 23.90
N TRP A 62 -9.41 -1.04 22.97
CA TRP A 62 -8.01 -1.02 22.54
C TRP A 62 -7.57 0.38 22.14
N HIS A 63 -6.26 0.64 22.18
CA HIS A 63 -5.69 1.92 21.75
C HIS A 63 -5.06 1.80 20.36
N ILE A 64 -4.36 0.69 20.09
CA ILE A 64 -3.71 0.43 18.81
C ILE A 64 -4.15 -0.93 18.29
N PHE A 65 -4.63 -0.98 17.06
CA PHE A 65 -4.85 -2.24 16.36
C PHE A 65 -3.96 -2.27 15.13
N TRP A 66 -2.96 -3.14 15.16
CA TRP A 66 -2.17 -3.48 13.98
C TRP A 66 -2.93 -4.50 13.13
N THR A 67 -3.56 -4.03 12.07
CA THR A 67 -4.50 -4.79 11.24
C THR A 67 -3.88 -5.16 9.89
N ASP A 68 -4.44 -6.18 9.27
CA ASP A 68 -4.20 -6.46 7.87
C ASP A 68 -5.07 -5.58 6.95
N LYS A 69 -4.71 -5.58 5.67
CA LYS A 69 -5.37 -4.80 4.63
C LYS A 69 -6.83 -5.23 4.41
N ASP A 70 -7.14 -6.51 4.57
CA ASP A 70 -8.47 -7.04 4.24
C ASP A 70 -9.48 -6.66 5.33
N TRP A 71 -9.05 -6.74 6.60
CA TRP A 71 -9.83 -6.25 7.73
C TRP A 71 -10.15 -4.76 7.57
N ILE A 72 -9.14 -3.92 7.29
CA ILE A 72 -9.39 -2.48 7.21
C ILE A 72 -10.31 -2.09 6.04
N HIS A 73 -10.20 -2.79 4.90
CA HIS A 73 -11.11 -2.59 3.78
C HIS A 73 -12.56 -2.93 4.12
N GLN A 74 -12.81 -3.94 4.96
CA GLN A 74 -14.17 -4.32 5.34
C GLN A 74 -14.79 -3.40 6.40
N ILE A 75 -13.94 -2.71 7.15
CA ILE A 75 -14.33 -2.05 8.39
C ILE A 75 -14.46 -0.54 8.24
N TYR A 76 -13.71 0.11 7.35
CA TYR A 76 -13.72 1.58 7.24
C TYR A 76 -15.11 2.18 7.02
N ASP A 77 -15.96 1.53 6.23
CA ASP A 77 -17.32 2.02 5.95
C ASP A 77 -18.31 1.68 7.08
N LYS A 78 -17.89 0.88 8.06
CA LYS A 78 -18.77 0.29 9.08
C LYS A 78 -18.48 0.75 10.49
N ILE A 79 -17.27 1.22 10.79
CA ILE A 79 -16.84 1.57 12.14
C ILE A 79 -16.32 2.99 12.19
N HIS A 80 -16.86 3.77 13.13
CA HIS A 80 -16.25 5.00 13.59
C HIS A 80 -15.25 4.66 14.69
N LEU A 81 -13.97 4.93 14.44
CA LEU A 81 -12.94 4.75 15.46
C LEU A 81 -13.05 5.85 16.51
N ASP A 82 -12.94 5.48 17.78
CA ASP A 82 -12.89 6.47 18.85
C ASP A 82 -11.61 7.33 18.74
N PRO A 83 -11.60 8.56 19.28
CA PRO A 83 -10.43 9.45 19.18
C PRO A 83 -9.11 8.89 19.72
N HIS A 84 -9.17 7.88 20.60
CA HIS A 84 -8.02 7.21 21.20
C HIS A 84 -7.59 5.93 20.45
N GLN A 85 -8.39 5.48 19.48
CA GLN A 85 -8.15 4.29 18.69
C GLN A 85 -7.35 4.63 17.43
N HIS A 86 -6.29 3.86 17.21
CA HIS A 86 -5.39 4.02 16.07
C HIS A 86 -5.17 2.70 15.34
N VAL A 87 -5.18 2.78 14.01
CA VAL A 87 -4.92 1.67 13.10
C VAL A 87 -3.75 2.03 12.18
N ASN A 88 -3.05 1.02 11.64
CA ASN A 88 -1.84 1.18 10.83
C ASN A 88 -2.09 1.41 9.33
N HIS A 89 -3.34 1.67 8.93
CA HIS A 89 -3.71 1.94 7.54
C HIS A 89 -4.42 3.29 7.45
N PHE A 90 -4.41 3.87 6.25
CA PHE A 90 -5.24 5.02 5.90
C PHE A 90 -6.38 4.59 4.99
N LEU A 91 -7.51 5.30 5.10
CA LEU A 91 -8.63 5.15 4.17
C LEU A 91 -8.14 5.44 2.74
N ASN A 92 -8.59 4.64 1.78
CA ASN A 92 -8.21 4.77 0.37
C ASN A 92 -6.70 4.70 0.09
N HIS A 93 -5.89 4.09 0.97
CA HIS A 93 -4.44 3.93 0.77
C HIS A 93 -4.09 3.30 -0.59
N TYR A 94 -5.00 2.47 -1.14
CA TYR A 94 -4.85 1.82 -2.43
C TYR A 94 -4.74 2.79 -3.62
N GLU A 95 -5.17 4.05 -3.49
CA GLU A 95 -5.01 5.09 -4.50
C GLU A 95 -3.53 5.39 -4.83
N LEU A 96 -2.63 5.12 -3.88
CA LEU A 96 -1.18 5.28 -4.05
C LEU A 96 -0.43 3.94 -4.09
N THR A 97 -0.97 2.87 -3.49
CA THR A 97 -0.26 1.58 -3.41
C THR A 97 -0.62 0.60 -4.52
N ARG A 98 -1.74 0.78 -5.22
CA ARG A 98 -2.05 0.01 -6.44
C ARG A 98 -1.44 0.68 -7.67
N LYS A 99 -0.82 -0.12 -8.54
CA LYS A 99 -0.05 0.38 -9.70
C LYS A 99 -0.92 1.14 -10.71
N ASP A 100 -2.13 0.66 -10.96
CA ASP A 100 -3.09 1.29 -11.88
C ASP A 100 -3.58 2.65 -11.37
N LEU A 101 -3.97 2.71 -10.09
CA LEU A 101 -4.46 3.93 -9.45
C LEU A 101 -3.34 4.96 -9.27
N LEU A 102 -2.15 4.53 -8.88
CA LEU A 102 -0.98 5.41 -8.78
C LEU A 102 -0.75 6.15 -10.11
N VAL A 103 -0.62 5.41 -11.21
CA VAL A 103 -0.38 6.02 -12.53
C VAL A 103 -1.54 6.90 -12.97
N LYS A 104 -2.79 6.46 -12.75
CA LYS A 104 -3.99 7.26 -13.06
C LYS A 104 -4.01 8.58 -12.29
N ASN A 105 -3.70 8.55 -11.00
CA ASN A 105 -3.68 9.74 -10.14
C ASN A 105 -2.55 10.70 -10.51
N MET A 106 -1.35 10.18 -10.81
CA MET A 106 -0.21 11.00 -11.27
C MET A 106 -0.52 11.67 -12.62
N LYS A 107 -1.08 10.93 -13.59
CA LYS A 107 -1.53 11.49 -14.88
C LYS A 107 -2.62 12.56 -14.68
N ARG A 108 -3.60 12.32 -13.80
CA ARG A 108 -4.68 13.27 -13.49
C ARG A 108 -4.12 14.59 -12.96
N MET A 109 -3.24 14.52 -11.97
CA MET A 109 -2.69 15.73 -11.35
C MET A 109 -1.80 16.51 -12.32
N LYS A 110 -0.94 15.82 -13.09
CA LYS A 110 -0.15 16.47 -14.15
C LYS A 110 -1.03 17.27 -15.12
N ARG A 111 -2.07 16.64 -15.67
CA ARG A 111 -3.01 17.28 -16.62
C ARG A 111 -3.74 18.47 -15.98
N GLN A 112 -4.09 18.37 -14.70
CA GLN A 112 -4.73 19.47 -14.00
C GLN A 112 -3.79 20.67 -13.86
N CYS A 113 -2.54 20.45 -13.44
CA CYS A 113 -1.54 21.51 -13.38
C CYS A 113 -1.31 22.16 -14.76
N GLU A 114 -1.21 21.36 -15.83
CA GLU A 114 -1.07 21.86 -17.21
C GLU A 114 -2.25 22.75 -17.64
N LYS A 115 -3.49 22.32 -17.33
CA LYS A 115 -4.70 23.10 -17.63
C LYS A 115 -4.74 24.44 -16.90
N GLU A 116 -4.19 24.50 -15.69
CA GLU A 116 -4.10 25.70 -14.86
C GLU A 116 -2.86 26.57 -15.18
N GLY A 117 -2.05 26.20 -16.18
CA GLY A 117 -0.82 26.92 -16.55
C GLY A 117 0.36 26.72 -15.59
N ARG A 118 0.24 25.79 -14.63
CA ARG A 118 1.28 25.47 -13.63
C ARG A 118 2.29 24.45 -14.17
N HIS A 119 2.99 24.81 -15.25
CA HIS A 119 3.88 23.90 -15.97
C HIS A 119 5.04 23.37 -15.12
N ASP A 120 5.65 24.20 -14.27
CA ASP A 120 6.75 23.78 -13.39
C ASP A 120 6.31 22.72 -12.37
N GLU A 121 5.07 22.83 -11.88
CA GLU A 121 4.51 21.83 -10.98
C GLU A 121 4.10 20.56 -11.71
N ALA A 122 3.52 20.69 -12.91
CA ALA A 122 3.23 19.54 -13.78
C ALA A 122 4.48 18.69 -14.06
N ALA A 123 5.64 19.33 -14.25
CA ALA A 123 6.91 18.66 -14.50
C ALA A 123 7.33 17.74 -13.34
N LYS A 124 6.97 18.08 -12.09
CA LYS A 124 7.27 17.27 -10.89
C LYS A 124 6.54 15.92 -10.87
N TYR A 125 5.48 15.76 -11.67
CA TYR A 125 4.77 14.48 -11.80
C TYR A 125 5.42 13.54 -12.82
N ASN A 126 6.53 13.92 -13.46
CA ASN A 126 7.29 13.08 -14.38
C ASN A 126 8.22 12.07 -13.66
N VAL A 127 7.69 11.39 -12.65
CA VAL A 127 8.42 10.42 -11.81
C VAL A 127 8.06 8.97 -12.13
N CYS A 128 6.96 8.75 -12.85
CA CYS A 128 6.58 7.43 -13.33
C CYS A 128 7.04 7.25 -14.79
N PRO A 129 7.58 6.09 -15.17
CA PRO A 129 7.81 5.79 -16.58
C PRO A 129 6.49 5.79 -17.34
N THR A 130 6.55 5.98 -18.65
CA THR A 130 5.38 5.84 -19.54
C THR A 130 4.70 4.51 -19.26
N THR A 131 3.46 4.58 -18.79
CA THR A 131 2.71 3.40 -18.31
C THR A 131 1.29 3.45 -18.85
N PHE A 132 0.78 2.27 -19.22
CA PHE A 132 -0.57 2.08 -19.73
C PHE A 132 -1.32 1.04 -18.89
N VAL A 133 -2.58 1.33 -18.56
CA VAL A 133 -3.48 0.42 -17.85
C VAL A 133 -4.30 -0.35 -18.89
N VAL A 134 -3.94 -1.61 -19.12
CA VAL A 134 -4.65 -2.50 -20.06
C VAL A 134 -5.74 -3.31 -19.32
N PRO A 135 -6.87 -3.64 -19.97
CA PRO A 135 -7.18 -3.46 -21.40
C PRO A 135 -7.57 -2.03 -21.83
N GLN A 136 -7.89 -1.12 -20.90
CA GLN A 136 -8.51 0.17 -21.21
C GLN A 136 -7.64 1.08 -22.10
N GLU A 137 -6.33 1.07 -21.90
CA GLU A 137 -5.36 1.88 -22.66
C GLU A 137 -4.58 1.02 -23.70
N TYR A 138 -5.10 -0.15 -24.10
CA TYR A 138 -4.40 -1.06 -25.02
C TYR A 138 -4.02 -0.42 -26.35
N ASN A 139 -4.94 0.31 -27.00
CA ASN A 139 -4.67 0.93 -28.30
C ASN A 139 -3.58 2.01 -28.19
N MET A 140 -3.61 2.81 -27.11
CA MET A 140 -2.57 3.81 -26.84
C MET A 140 -1.20 3.15 -26.62
N PHE A 141 -1.17 2.02 -25.92
CA PHE A 141 0.06 1.24 -25.77
C PHE A 141 0.57 0.74 -27.13
N VAL A 142 -0.30 0.23 -28.00
CA VAL A 142 0.10 -0.27 -29.33
C VAL A 142 0.73 0.85 -30.19
N GLU A 143 0.16 2.05 -30.15
CA GLU A 143 0.71 3.22 -30.84
C GLU A 143 2.11 3.58 -30.31
N GLU A 144 2.25 3.68 -28.99
CA GLU A 144 3.52 4.02 -28.35
C GLU A 144 4.59 2.93 -28.58
N PHE A 145 4.20 1.65 -28.53
CA PHE A 145 5.09 0.51 -28.78
C PHE A 145 5.65 0.55 -30.21
N LYS A 146 4.83 0.90 -31.20
CA LYS A 146 5.26 1.00 -32.61
C LYS A 146 6.19 2.19 -32.85
N LYS A 147 6.04 3.27 -32.10
CA LYS A 147 6.90 4.47 -32.19
C LYS A 147 8.35 4.18 -31.82
N TYR A 148 8.56 3.26 -30.87
CA TYR A 148 9.90 2.87 -30.40
C TYR A 148 10.19 1.41 -30.74
N ALA A 149 10.40 1.13 -32.03
CA ALA A 149 10.73 -0.20 -32.52
C ALA A 149 11.96 -0.79 -31.77
N GLY A 150 11.85 -2.03 -31.32
CA GLY A 150 12.91 -2.71 -30.55
C GLY A 150 12.92 -2.38 -29.05
N SER A 151 12.00 -1.55 -28.55
CA SER A 151 11.86 -1.29 -27.12
C SER A 151 11.39 -2.52 -26.33
N THR A 152 11.87 -2.64 -25.09
CA THR A 152 11.41 -3.66 -24.14
C THR A 152 10.53 -3.00 -23.08
N TRP A 153 9.36 -3.58 -22.87
CA TRP A 153 8.37 -3.13 -21.90
C TRP A 153 8.23 -4.15 -20.77
N ILE A 154 7.73 -3.71 -19.62
CA ILE A 154 7.50 -4.56 -18.46
C ILE A 154 6.01 -4.61 -18.13
N MET A 155 5.42 -5.80 -18.21
CA MET A 155 4.04 -6.05 -17.82
C MET A 155 4.00 -6.40 -16.33
N LYS A 156 3.09 -5.78 -15.58
CA LYS A 156 2.94 -6.00 -14.14
C LYS A 156 1.46 -6.17 -13.78
N PRO A 157 1.10 -7.18 -12.98
CA PRO A 157 -0.26 -7.27 -12.45
C PRO A 157 -0.55 -6.14 -11.46
N VAL A 158 -1.78 -5.63 -11.49
CA VAL A 158 -2.24 -4.49 -10.68
C VAL A 158 -2.06 -4.74 -9.19
N GLY A 159 -2.64 -5.84 -8.68
CA GLY A 159 -2.75 -6.12 -7.24
C GLY A 159 -1.74 -7.14 -6.70
N ARG A 160 -0.72 -7.54 -7.47
CA ARG A 160 0.29 -8.51 -7.02
C ARG A 160 1.60 -7.84 -6.60
N SER A 161 2.31 -8.50 -5.68
CA SER A 161 3.61 -8.09 -5.14
C SER A 161 4.67 -9.17 -5.40
N GLN A 162 5.90 -8.94 -4.92
CA GLN A 162 7.01 -9.91 -4.96
C GLN A 162 7.40 -10.41 -6.37
N GLY A 163 7.11 -9.62 -7.41
CA GLY A 163 7.44 -9.99 -8.79
C GLY A 163 6.51 -11.04 -9.42
N ALA A 164 5.51 -11.54 -8.70
CA ALA A 164 4.60 -12.56 -9.21
C ALA A 164 3.80 -12.05 -10.42
N GLY A 165 3.93 -12.76 -11.54
CA GLY A 165 3.25 -12.45 -12.80
C GLY A 165 3.85 -11.28 -13.59
N ILE A 166 5.03 -10.80 -13.23
CA ILE A 166 5.78 -9.83 -14.03
C ILE A 166 6.45 -10.54 -15.20
N PHE A 167 6.40 -9.94 -16.38
CA PHE A 167 7.16 -10.41 -17.55
C PHE A 167 7.54 -9.27 -18.48
N LEU A 168 8.52 -9.51 -19.35
CA LEU A 168 9.00 -8.56 -20.34
C LEU A 168 8.27 -8.76 -21.68
N VAL A 169 7.98 -7.65 -22.35
CA VAL A 169 7.27 -7.59 -23.62
C VAL A 169 8.15 -6.89 -24.63
N ASN A 170 8.50 -7.60 -25.70
CA ASN A 170 9.22 -7.06 -26.85
C ASN A 170 8.51 -7.38 -28.18
N ARG A 171 7.35 -8.05 -28.12
CA ARG A 171 6.46 -8.30 -29.26
C ARG A 171 5.01 -8.10 -28.84
N LEU A 172 4.22 -7.40 -29.66
CA LEU A 172 2.78 -7.18 -29.40
C LEU A 172 1.98 -8.47 -29.25
N ALA A 173 2.38 -9.55 -29.93
CA ALA A 173 1.75 -10.86 -29.82
C ALA A 173 1.71 -11.39 -28.36
N GLN A 174 2.68 -11.01 -27.53
CA GLN A 174 2.77 -11.47 -26.13
C GLN A 174 1.67 -10.89 -25.23
N ILE A 175 0.99 -9.83 -25.67
CA ILE A 175 -0.05 -9.17 -24.86
C ILE A 175 -1.45 -9.27 -25.46
N GLN A 176 -1.65 -10.15 -26.45
CA GLN A 176 -2.94 -10.27 -27.15
C GLN A 176 -4.11 -10.61 -26.21
N GLN A 177 -3.88 -11.40 -25.17
CA GLN A 177 -4.93 -11.77 -24.21
C GLN A 177 -5.43 -10.60 -23.33
N TRP A 178 -4.77 -9.44 -23.38
CA TRP A 178 -5.22 -8.19 -22.73
C TRP A 178 -5.77 -7.17 -23.72
N ARG A 179 -6.04 -7.61 -24.96
CA ARG A 179 -6.90 -6.88 -25.88
C ARG A 179 -8.33 -7.01 -25.34
N GLY A 180 -8.96 -5.87 -25.04
CA GLY A 180 -10.29 -5.80 -24.43
C GLY A 180 -11.38 -6.50 -25.23
#